data_AF-A0A5D2IFS9-F1
#
_entry.id   AF-A0A5D2IFS9-F1
#
_cell.length_a   1.000
_cell.length_b   1.000
_cell.length_c   1.000
_cell.angle_alpha   90.00
_cell.angle_beta   90.00
_cell.angle_gamma   90.00
#
_symmetry.space_group_name_H-M   'P 1'
#
loop_
_entity.id
_entity.type
_entity.pdbx_description
1 polymer ?
#
loop_
_entity_poly.entity_id
_entity_poly.type
_entity_poly.pdbx_seq_one_letter_code
_entity_poly.pdbx_strand_id
1 'polypeptide(L)'
;MGSQAMSPSFSLSSLSCHSYLTSSSSRFLSLKPSLQPLKHLNSFNYHPHIPSLTSAKSFKSRTRATLDEKEKNPSLIQEQQPNQEVEKSVKVLKNAAKTRKVPAEEVLSAFSVIEKAKIDPSAFLETLGGLDSPGRTWMLIFTAEKKLKGGRYFPLTAVQRFDAAGRRIENGVFLGPIGFLTFEGKFSWKNRILSFIFERIRVKIGPFNPLEIGLGQKDDREPNTKDPFFIWFYIDEEIAVARGRSGGTAFWCRCTRVTT
;
A
#
# COMPACT_ATOMS: atom_id res chain seq x y z
N MET A 1 -31.43 -36.01 -38.89
CA MET A 1 -30.04 -36.39 -38.55
C MET A 1 -29.37 -35.15 -38.00
N GLY A 2 -29.30 -35.02 -36.67
CA GLY A 2 -28.73 -33.86 -35.99
C GLY A 2 -27.37 -34.22 -35.41
N SER A 3 -26.38 -33.36 -35.64
CA SER A 3 -25.05 -33.46 -35.04
C SER A 3 -24.90 -32.38 -33.98
N GLN A 4 -24.88 -32.82 -32.73
CA GLN A 4 -24.46 -32.05 -31.56
C GLN A 4 -22.93 -32.06 -31.49
N ALA A 5 -22.30 -30.90 -31.33
CA ALA A 5 -20.89 -30.78 -30.97
C ALA A 5 -20.78 -30.13 -29.58
N MET A 6 -20.06 -30.82 -28.71
CA MET A 6 -20.01 -30.65 -27.27
C MET A 6 -18.81 -29.78 -26.88
N SER A 7 -19.06 -28.69 -26.15
CA SER A 7 -18.01 -27.79 -25.63
C SER A 7 -17.40 -28.34 -24.34
N PRO A 8 -16.07 -28.36 -24.14
CA PRO A 8 -15.48 -28.74 -22.87
C PRO A 8 -15.53 -27.56 -21.89
N SER A 9 -16.21 -27.77 -20.77
CA SER A 9 -16.25 -26.85 -19.63
C SER A 9 -15.16 -27.26 -18.64
N PHE A 10 -14.08 -26.48 -18.53
CA PHE A 10 -13.10 -26.68 -17.46
C PHE A 10 -13.49 -25.82 -16.25
N SER A 11 -14.11 -26.45 -15.25
CA SER A 11 -14.34 -25.83 -13.94
C SER A 11 -13.06 -25.96 -13.09
N LEU A 12 -12.41 -24.85 -12.76
CA LEU A 12 -11.40 -24.81 -11.70
C LEU A 12 -12.12 -24.70 -10.36
N SER A 13 -12.17 -25.83 -9.65
CA SER A 13 -12.67 -25.96 -8.29
C SER A 13 -11.81 -25.16 -7.30
N SER A 14 -12.47 -24.51 -6.34
CA SER A 14 -11.81 -23.82 -5.24
C SER A 14 -11.12 -24.83 -4.32
N LEU A 15 -9.81 -24.69 -4.14
CA LEU A 15 -9.09 -25.38 -3.08
C LEU A 15 -9.37 -24.65 -1.76
N SER A 16 -10.29 -25.21 -0.99
CA SER A 16 -10.47 -24.95 0.44
C SER A 16 -9.41 -25.72 1.22
N CYS A 17 -8.39 -25.04 1.71
CA CYS A 17 -7.41 -25.68 2.61
C CYS A 17 -8.01 -25.83 4.01
N HIS A 18 -8.42 -27.04 4.35
CA HIS A 18 -8.62 -27.47 5.73
C HIS A 18 -7.27 -27.53 6.44
N SER A 19 -7.13 -26.79 7.55
CA SER A 19 -5.96 -26.88 8.42
C SER A 19 -6.18 -28.02 9.40
N TYR A 20 -5.42 -29.10 9.23
CA TYR A 20 -5.23 -30.10 10.27
C TYR A 20 -4.31 -29.52 11.34
N LEU A 21 -4.82 -29.42 12.57
CA LEU A 21 -4.01 -29.25 13.76
C LEU A 21 -3.09 -30.46 13.92
N THR A 22 -1.78 -30.23 13.97
CA THR A 22 -0.88 -31.12 14.71
C THR A 22 0.06 -30.28 15.55
N SER A 23 0.00 -30.55 16.86
CA SER A 23 0.90 -30.03 17.88
C SER A 23 2.23 -30.77 17.76
N SER A 24 3.35 -30.06 17.67
CA SER A 24 4.63 -30.63 18.10
C SER A 24 5.60 -29.54 18.53
N SER A 25 6.37 -29.89 19.56
CA SER A 25 7.04 -29.01 20.50
C SER A 25 8.41 -28.53 20.01
N SER A 26 8.74 -27.31 20.47
CA SER A 26 10.04 -26.67 20.69
C SER A 26 11.34 -27.34 20.18
N ARG A 27 12.19 -26.51 19.57
CA ARG A 27 13.60 -26.35 19.97
C ARG A 27 14.15 -25.01 19.47
N PHE A 28 14.45 -24.14 20.43
CA PHE A 28 15.08 -22.83 20.22
C PHE A 28 16.54 -23.01 19.81
N LEU A 29 16.95 -22.36 18.71
CA LEU A 29 18.35 -22.05 18.45
C LEU A 29 18.51 -20.53 18.45
N SER A 30 19.01 -20.04 19.58
CA SER A 30 19.41 -18.65 19.78
C SER A 30 20.73 -18.41 19.05
N LEU A 31 20.72 -17.57 18.02
CA LEU A 31 21.93 -17.01 17.41
C LEU A 31 22.02 -15.54 17.82
N LYS A 32 22.95 -15.24 18.73
CA LYS A 32 23.31 -13.88 19.15
C LYS A 32 24.04 -13.15 18.01
N PRO A 33 23.71 -11.89 17.70
CA PRO A 33 24.56 -11.06 16.84
C PRO A 33 25.74 -10.47 17.63
N SER A 34 26.94 -10.61 17.07
CA SER A 34 28.17 -10.00 17.58
C SER A 34 28.19 -8.51 17.20
N LEU A 35 28.25 -7.64 18.20
CA LEU A 35 28.48 -6.21 18.03
C LEU A 35 30.00 -5.97 17.99
N GLN A 36 30.50 -5.41 16.88
CA GLN A 36 31.79 -4.71 16.88
C GLN A 36 31.60 -3.26 16.46
N PRO A 37 32.28 -2.30 17.12
CA PRO A 37 32.08 -0.87 16.91
C PRO A 37 33.04 -0.33 15.85
N LEU A 38 32.53 0.31 14.80
CA LEU A 38 33.36 1.09 13.89
C LEU A 38 33.56 2.50 14.47
N LYS A 39 34.83 2.83 14.76
CA LYS A 39 35.28 4.13 15.23
C LYS A 39 35.45 5.10 14.04
N HIS A 40 34.89 6.30 14.24
CA HIS A 40 35.46 7.62 13.95
C HIS A 40 36.08 7.88 12.56
N LEU A 41 35.49 8.83 11.81
CA LEU A 41 36.23 9.88 11.08
C LEU A 41 35.35 11.13 10.86
N ASN A 42 35.86 12.23 11.40
CA ASN A 42 35.84 13.63 10.94
C ASN A 42 34.57 14.50 11.04
N SER A 43 34.62 15.30 12.12
CA SER A 43 34.08 16.65 12.30
C SER A 43 34.33 17.57 11.09
N PHE A 44 33.27 18.26 10.67
CA PHE A 44 33.36 19.59 10.07
C PHE A 44 32.53 20.55 10.92
N ASN A 45 33.24 21.41 11.65
CA ASN A 45 32.70 22.52 12.42
C ASN A 45 32.27 23.65 11.48
N TYR A 46 30.98 24.02 11.51
CA TYR A 46 30.52 25.34 11.10
C TYR A 46 29.35 25.79 11.97
N HIS A 47 29.66 26.60 12.98
CA HIS A 47 28.85 27.74 13.45
C HIS A 47 29.74 28.58 14.39
N PRO A 48 29.57 29.92 14.44
CA PRO A 48 28.28 30.55 14.73
C PRO A 48 28.03 31.83 13.91
N HIS A 49 26.83 32.40 14.00
CA HIS A 49 26.64 33.83 14.33
C HIS A 49 25.14 34.16 14.36
N ILE A 50 24.66 34.41 15.58
CA ILE A 50 23.37 35.05 15.89
C ILE A 50 23.63 36.56 15.95
N PRO A 51 22.76 37.38 15.35
CA PRO A 51 22.48 38.70 15.92
C PRO A 51 21.03 38.77 16.39
N SER A 52 20.86 38.85 17.71
CA SER A 52 19.66 39.38 18.35
C SER A 52 19.65 40.89 18.19
N LEU A 53 18.58 41.46 17.63
CA LEU A 53 18.28 42.88 17.82
C LEU A 53 16.79 43.03 18.14
N THR A 54 16.58 43.39 19.39
CA THR A 54 15.40 44.01 19.97
C THR A 54 15.00 45.27 19.21
N SER A 55 13.72 45.42 18.87
CA SER A 55 13.11 46.74 18.77
C SER A 55 11.63 46.66 19.11
N ALA A 56 11.33 47.04 20.35
CA ALA A 56 9.99 47.35 20.81
C ALA A 56 9.39 48.52 20.00
N LYS A 57 8.16 48.37 19.51
CA LYS A 57 7.25 49.51 19.33
C LYS A 57 5.88 49.14 19.86
N SER A 58 5.64 49.66 21.06
CA SER A 58 4.35 49.77 21.73
C SER A 58 3.42 50.67 20.90
N PHE A 59 2.22 50.19 20.62
CA PHE A 59 1.04 51.03 20.47
C PHE A 59 -0.07 50.52 21.39
N LYS A 60 -0.20 51.16 22.56
CA LYS A 60 -1.49 51.36 23.25
C LYS A 60 -2.31 52.31 22.35
N SER A 61 -3.63 52.28 22.21
CA SER A 61 -4.74 51.70 22.97
C SER A 61 -6.03 52.08 22.23
N ARG A 62 -7.09 51.24 22.24
CA ARG A 62 -8.46 51.71 22.55
C ARG A 62 -9.43 50.54 22.73
N THR A 63 -9.92 50.39 23.95
CA THR A 63 -11.15 49.68 24.27
C THR A 63 -12.34 50.54 23.85
N ARG A 64 -13.28 50.00 23.08
CA ARG A 64 -14.70 50.37 23.13
C ARG A 64 -15.55 49.15 22.80
N ALA A 65 -16.37 48.77 23.77
CA ALA A 65 -17.40 47.76 23.65
C ALA A 65 -18.56 48.26 22.77
N THR A 66 -19.10 47.36 21.95
CA THR A 66 -20.54 47.32 21.65
C THR A 66 -20.91 45.89 21.27
N LEU A 67 -21.91 45.38 21.99
CA LEU A 67 -22.72 44.22 21.65
C LEU A 67 -23.19 44.32 20.19
N ASP A 68 -23.09 43.21 19.46
CA ASP A 68 -24.14 42.82 18.52
C ASP A 68 -24.11 41.29 18.41
N GLU A 69 -25.13 40.65 18.99
CA GLU A 69 -25.55 39.32 18.60
C GLU A 69 -26.02 39.38 17.14
N LYS A 70 -25.29 38.72 16.23
CA LYS A 70 -25.92 38.28 14.99
C LYS A 70 -25.30 37.00 14.43
N GLU A 71 -26.15 35.99 14.42
CA GLU A 71 -26.17 34.83 13.52
C GLU A 71 -24.94 33.91 13.52
N LYS A 72 -25.00 32.92 14.41
CA LYS A 72 -24.42 31.59 14.16
C LYS A 72 -25.06 31.02 12.89
N ASN A 73 -24.41 31.22 11.75
CA ASN A 73 -24.65 30.44 10.54
C ASN A 73 -24.34 28.96 10.83
N PRO A 74 -25.27 28.00 10.68
CA PRO A 74 -25.01 26.58 10.93
C PRO A 74 -24.25 25.87 9.79
N SER A 75 -23.67 26.60 8.82
CA SER A 75 -23.20 26.02 7.55
C SER A 75 -21.71 25.67 7.48
N LEU A 76 -20.91 25.97 8.51
CA LEU A 76 -19.45 25.71 8.51
C LEU A 76 -19.05 24.33 9.06
N ILE A 77 -20.00 23.54 9.56
CA ILE A 77 -19.71 22.26 10.26
C ILE A 77 -19.64 21.06 9.30
N GLN A 78 -20.19 21.15 8.08
CA GLN A 78 -20.33 19.98 7.21
C GLN A 78 -19.14 19.69 6.27
N GLU A 79 -18.32 20.69 5.91
CA GLU A 79 -17.16 20.46 5.01
C GLU A 79 -15.84 20.18 5.73
N GLN A 80 -15.64 20.71 6.95
CA GLN A 80 -14.42 20.45 7.73
C GLN A 80 -14.37 19.05 8.34
N GLN A 81 -15.53 18.46 8.67
CA GLN A 81 -15.61 17.14 9.29
C GLN A 81 -15.16 15.96 8.41
N PRO A 82 -15.58 15.82 7.13
CA PRO A 82 -15.18 14.67 6.33
C PRO A 82 -13.66 14.62 6.11
N ASN A 83 -13.00 15.76 5.94
CA ASN A 83 -11.55 15.79 5.76
C ASN A 83 -10.81 15.40 7.06
N GLN A 84 -11.28 15.88 8.21
CA GLN A 84 -10.67 15.54 9.50
C GLN A 84 -10.83 14.05 9.86
N GLU A 85 -11.96 13.42 9.52
CA GLU A 85 -12.19 11.99 9.76
C GLU A 85 -11.29 11.12 8.87
N VAL A 86 -11.12 11.54 7.60
CA VAL A 86 -10.17 10.90 6.67
C VAL A 86 -8.75 11.01 7.19
N GLU A 87 -8.30 12.20 7.62
CA GLU A 87 -6.94 12.39 8.17
C GLU A 87 -6.68 11.51 9.41
N LYS A 88 -7.65 11.42 10.32
CA LYS A 88 -7.57 10.52 11.49
C LYS A 88 -7.46 9.06 11.06
N SER A 89 -8.29 8.65 10.09
CA SER A 89 -8.27 7.28 9.53
C SER A 89 -6.94 6.97 8.86
N VAL A 90 -6.38 7.90 8.10
CA VAL A 90 -5.05 7.79 7.48
C VAL A 90 -3.98 7.66 8.56
N LYS A 91 -4.05 8.42 9.65
CA LYS A 91 -3.12 8.30 10.78
C LYS A 91 -3.17 6.92 11.43
N VAL A 92 -4.37 6.35 11.60
CA VAL A 92 -4.57 4.97 12.07
C VAL A 92 -3.88 3.99 11.14
N LEU A 93 -4.09 4.09 9.82
CA LEU A 93 -3.46 3.22 8.83
C LEU A 93 -1.93 3.35 8.84
N LYS A 94 -1.39 4.57 8.89
CA LYS A 94 0.06 4.79 8.98
C LYS A 94 0.66 4.18 10.26
N ASN A 95 -0.06 4.23 11.37
CA ASN A 95 0.35 3.53 12.60
C ASN A 95 0.27 2.00 12.44
N ALA A 96 -0.77 1.49 11.78
CA ALA A 96 -0.93 0.07 11.48
C ALA A 96 0.19 -0.46 10.58
N ALA A 97 0.61 0.31 9.56
CA ALA A 97 1.75 -0.01 8.70
C ALA A 97 3.05 -0.16 9.49
N LYS A 98 3.30 0.74 10.45
CA LYS A 98 4.54 0.77 11.24
C LYS A 98 4.58 -0.33 12.31
N THR A 99 3.46 -0.55 12.99
CA THR A 99 3.42 -1.39 14.19
C THR A 99 2.88 -2.79 13.96
N ARG A 100 1.99 -2.96 12.97
CA ARG A 100 1.17 -4.17 12.78
C ARG A 100 0.40 -4.62 14.04
N LYS A 101 0.14 -3.68 14.96
CA LYS A 101 -0.50 -3.93 16.26
C LYS A 101 -1.85 -3.24 16.41
N VAL A 102 -2.21 -2.33 15.49
CA VAL A 102 -3.53 -1.72 15.49
C VAL A 102 -4.58 -2.81 15.29
N PRO A 103 -5.63 -2.87 16.12
CA PRO A 103 -6.67 -3.87 15.98
C PRO A 103 -7.34 -3.88 14.60
N ALA A 104 -7.79 -5.05 14.16
CA ALA A 104 -8.33 -5.23 12.82
C ALA A 104 -9.57 -4.36 12.59
N GLU A 105 -10.44 -4.26 13.58
CA GLU A 105 -11.65 -3.45 13.58
C GLU A 105 -11.39 -1.96 13.36
N GLU A 106 -10.30 -1.41 13.92
CA GLU A 106 -9.90 -0.02 13.71
C GLU A 106 -9.40 0.20 12.28
N VAL A 107 -8.61 -0.74 11.76
CA VAL A 107 -8.14 -0.72 10.36
C VAL A 107 -9.31 -0.79 9.38
N LEU A 108 -10.28 -1.70 9.62
CA LEU A 108 -11.47 -1.85 8.80
C LEU A 108 -12.37 -0.61 8.86
N SER A 109 -12.52 0.01 10.03
CA SER A 109 -13.26 1.26 10.21
C SER A 109 -12.62 2.39 9.41
N ALA A 110 -11.29 2.53 9.48
CA ALA A 110 -10.53 3.51 8.71
C ALA A 110 -10.71 3.31 7.19
N PHE A 111 -10.71 2.07 6.69
CA PHE A 111 -11.01 1.80 5.27
C PHE A 111 -12.41 2.29 4.88
N SER A 112 -13.42 2.07 5.73
CA SER A 112 -14.79 2.49 5.45
C SER A 112 -14.92 4.01 5.30
N VAL A 113 -14.28 4.77 6.21
CA VAL A 113 -14.28 6.23 6.18
C VAL A 113 -13.61 6.75 4.90
N ILE A 114 -12.39 6.28 4.63
CA ILE A 114 -11.59 6.76 3.49
C ILE A 114 -12.28 6.43 2.16
N GLU A 115 -12.87 5.24 2.03
CA GLU A 115 -13.56 4.86 0.81
C GLU A 115 -14.83 5.71 0.56
N LYS A 116 -15.60 6.02 1.61
CA LYS A 116 -16.80 6.88 1.51
C LYS A 116 -16.47 8.31 1.08
N ALA A 117 -15.28 8.81 1.42
CA ALA A 117 -14.84 10.15 1.08
C ALA A 117 -14.60 10.37 -0.42
N LYS A 118 -14.52 9.30 -1.23
CA LYS A 118 -14.37 9.35 -2.71
C LYS A 118 -13.26 10.32 -3.15
N ILE A 119 -12.09 10.21 -2.53
CA ILE A 119 -10.93 11.07 -2.77
C ILE A 119 -10.57 11.11 -4.26
N ASP A 120 -10.16 12.29 -4.74
CA ASP A 120 -9.78 12.54 -6.13
C ASP A 120 -8.57 11.67 -6.53
N PRO A 121 -8.64 10.90 -7.63
CA PRO A 121 -7.59 9.98 -8.00
C PRO A 121 -6.56 10.58 -8.97
N SER A 122 -6.62 11.88 -9.30
CA SER A 122 -5.81 12.46 -10.40
C SER A 122 -4.31 12.26 -10.19
N ALA A 123 -3.82 12.40 -8.96
CA ALA A 123 -2.42 12.21 -8.61
C ALA A 123 -2.05 10.74 -8.27
N PHE A 124 -3.03 9.83 -8.20
CA PHE A 124 -2.80 8.48 -7.66
C PHE A 124 -1.77 7.68 -8.45
N LEU A 125 -1.82 7.73 -9.79
CA LEU A 125 -0.89 6.94 -10.60
C LEU A 125 0.56 7.39 -10.40
N GLU A 126 0.81 8.71 -10.40
CA GLU A 126 2.13 9.28 -10.21
C GLU A 126 2.65 9.01 -8.79
N THR A 127 1.79 9.14 -7.79
CA THR A 127 2.13 8.82 -6.39
C THR A 127 2.38 7.32 -6.19
N LEU A 128 1.60 6.45 -6.83
CA LEU A 128 1.73 5.00 -6.72
C LEU A 128 2.98 4.50 -7.45
N GLY A 129 3.21 5.00 -8.66
CA GLY A 129 4.15 4.43 -9.60
C GLY A 129 5.43 5.24 -9.82
N GLY A 130 5.50 6.50 -9.37
CA GLY A 130 6.59 7.42 -9.67
C GLY A 130 6.56 7.93 -11.12
N LEU A 131 7.33 8.99 -11.40
CA LEU A 131 7.48 9.54 -12.75
C LEU A 131 8.57 8.82 -13.56
N ASP A 132 9.45 8.06 -12.89
CA ASP A 132 10.60 7.39 -13.48
C ASP A 132 10.58 5.89 -13.19
N SER A 133 11.06 5.09 -14.15
CA SER A 133 11.31 3.66 -13.96
C SER A 133 12.51 3.41 -13.04
N PRO A 134 12.50 2.38 -12.18
CA PRO A 134 11.54 1.26 -12.13
C PRO A 134 10.32 1.51 -11.22
N GLY A 135 9.97 2.77 -10.98
CA GLY A 135 8.82 3.15 -10.17
C GLY A 135 8.98 2.94 -8.66
N ARG A 136 7.86 2.90 -7.94
CA ARG A 136 7.82 2.86 -6.46
C ARG A 136 7.43 1.47 -5.96
N THR A 137 7.92 1.14 -4.77
CA THR A 137 7.81 -0.19 -4.16
C THR A 137 6.98 -0.13 -2.88
N TRP A 138 6.10 -1.11 -2.70
CA TRP A 138 5.05 -1.12 -1.68
C TRP A 138 4.97 -2.49 -1.01
N MET A 139 5.00 -2.55 0.31
CA MET A 139 4.84 -3.78 1.07
C MET A 139 3.38 -3.95 1.49
N LEU A 140 2.79 -5.12 1.23
CA LEU A 140 1.46 -5.47 1.68
C LEU A 140 1.46 -5.65 3.21
N ILE A 141 0.58 -4.91 3.88
CA ILE A 141 0.46 -4.89 5.33
C ILE A 141 -0.76 -5.67 5.79
N PHE A 142 -1.91 -5.41 5.18
CA PHE A 142 -3.19 -5.91 5.66
C PHE A 142 -4.11 -6.26 4.48
N THR A 143 -4.92 -7.29 4.67
CA THR A 143 -5.96 -7.69 3.73
C THR A 143 -7.29 -7.82 4.45
N ALA A 144 -8.34 -7.29 3.85
CA ALA A 144 -9.71 -7.38 4.33
C ALA A 144 -10.59 -8.13 3.32
N GLU A 145 -11.59 -8.82 3.85
CA GLU A 145 -12.61 -9.51 3.08
C GLU A 145 -13.57 -8.54 2.40
N LYS A 146 -14.37 -9.07 1.47
CA LYS A 146 -15.41 -8.32 0.78
C LYS A 146 -16.37 -7.67 1.78
N LYS A 147 -16.73 -6.41 1.53
CA LYS A 147 -17.56 -5.58 2.43
C LYS A 147 -16.97 -5.38 3.83
N LEU A 148 -15.65 -5.57 4.00
CA LEU A 148 -14.94 -5.32 5.27
C LEU A 148 -15.47 -6.16 6.45
N LYS A 149 -15.95 -7.39 6.18
CA LYS A 149 -16.48 -8.29 7.23
C LYS A 149 -15.43 -8.79 8.21
N GLY A 150 -14.17 -8.78 7.80
CA GLY A 150 -13.03 -9.25 8.56
C GLY A 150 -11.74 -8.89 7.82
N GLY A 151 -10.62 -9.00 8.52
CA GLY A 151 -9.32 -8.74 7.94
C GLY A 151 -8.19 -9.15 8.86
N ARG A 152 -6.98 -9.21 8.32
CA ARG A 152 -5.77 -9.60 9.04
C ARG A 152 -4.53 -8.98 8.43
N TYR A 153 -3.50 -8.85 9.26
CA TYR A 153 -2.16 -8.54 8.79
C TYR A 153 -1.61 -9.68 7.93
N PHE A 154 -0.90 -9.31 6.87
CA PHE A 154 -0.31 -10.27 5.96
C PHE A 154 0.95 -10.88 6.61
N PRO A 155 1.03 -12.22 6.73
CA PRO A 155 2.05 -12.87 7.57
C PRO A 155 3.42 -12.98 6.90
N LEU A 156 3.50 -12.76 5.59
CA LEU A 156 4.73 -12.86 4.80
C LEU A 156 5.16 -11.50 4.27
N THR A 157 6.40 -11.38 3.85
CA THR A 157 6.86 -10.19 3.12
C THR A 157 6.35 -10.29 1.68
N ALA A 158 5.24 -9.61 1.38
CA ALA A 158 4.77 -9.42 0.02
C ALA A 158 5.04 -7.98 -0.41
N VAL A 159 5.76 -7.82 -1.51
CA VAL A 159 6.18 -6.53 -2.04
C VAL A 159 5.68 -6.40 -3.46
N GLN A 160 5.15 -5.23 -3.79
CA GLN A 160 4.62 -4.91 -5.09
C GLN A 160 5.29 -3.65 -5.61
N ARG A 161 5.81 -3.72 -6.82
CA ARG A 161 6.35 -2.57 -7.55
C ARG A 161 5.33 -2.14 -8.58
N PHE A 162 5.02 -0.85 -8.58
CA PHE A 162 4.24 -0.22 -9.63
C PHE A 162 5.15 0.78 -10.32
N ASP A 163 5.24 0.69 -11.64
CA ASP A 163 6.01 1.58 -12.48
C ASP A 163 5.06 2.30 -13.43
N ALA A 164 4.73 3.56 -13.12
CA ALA A 164 3.81 4.33 -13.95
C ALA A 164 4.43 4.73 -15.29
N ALA A 165 5.73 5.00 -15.32
CA ALA A 165 6.47 5.34 -16.54
C ALA A 165 6.55 4.14 -17.49
N GLY A 166 6.97 2.99 -16.97
CA GLY A 166 7.13 1.75 -17.74
C GLY A 166 5.83 0.96 -17.94
N ARG A 167 4.73 1.34 -17.28
CA ARG A 167 3.47 0.56 -17.21
C ARG A 167 3.71 -0.89 -16.76
N ARG A 168 4.65 -1.09 -15.83
CA ARG A 168 5.06 -2.40 -15.31
C ARG A 168 4.59 -2.62 -13.88
N ILE A 169 4.18 -3.85 -13.59
CA ILE A 169 3.86 -4.30 -12.25
C ILE A 169 4.72 -5.52 -11.93
N GLU A 170 5.22 -5.58 -10.70
CA GLU A 170 5.88 -6.77 -10.16
C GLU A 170 5.26 -7.09 -8.80
N ASN A 171 4.75 -8.30 -8.63
CA ASN A 171 4.25 -8.80 -7.35
C ASN A 171 5.19 -9.91 -6.86
N GLY A 172 5.79 -9.71 -5.70
CA GLY A 172 6.71 -10.66 -5.09
C GLY A 172 6.29 -11.12 -3.70
N VAL A 173 6.53 -12.39 -3.39
CA VAL A 173 6.50 -12.93 -2.03
C VAL A 173 7.90 -13.41 -1.68
N PHE A 174 8.42 -12.96 -0.55
CA PHE A 174 9.78 -13.17 -0.10
C PHE A 174 9.79 -14.00 1.17
N LEU A 175 10.52 -15.10 1.16
CA LEU A 175 10.63 -16.08 2.25
C LEU A 175 12.00 -15.99 2.94
N GLY A 176 12.54 -14.76 3.03
CA GLY A 176 13.87 -14.51 3.56
C GLY A 176 14.95 -15.27 2.76
N PRO A 177 15.90 -15.96 3.42
CA PRO A 177 17.01 -16.64 2.75
C PRO A 177 16.56 -17.85 1.92
N ILE A 178 15.33 -18.35 2.10
CA ILE A 178 14.80 -19.49 1.34
C ILE A 178 14.59 -19.11 -0.12
N GLY A 179 14.29 -17.83 -0.40
CA GLY A 179 14.13 -17.32 -1.75
C GLY A 179 12.87 -16.50 -1.93
N PHE A 180 12.43 -16.39 -3.18
CA PHE A 180 11.29 -15.56 -3.57
C PHE A 180 10.53 -16.15 -4.75
N LEU A 181 9.27 -15.74 -4.86
CA LEU A 181 8.43 -15.93 -6.03
C LEU A 181 7.95 -14.56 -6.47
N THR A 182 8.29 -14.15 -7.70
CA THR A 182 7.78 -12.91 -8.28
C THR A 182 7.02 -13.15 -9.58
N PHE A 183 6.04 -12.28 -9.82
CA PHE A 183 5.25 -12.21 -11.03
C PHE A 183 5.43 -10.81 -11.60
N GLU A 184 5.88 -10.72 -12.85
CA GLU A 184 6.05 -9.45 -13.54
C GLU A 184 5.13 -9.39 -14.75
N GLY A 185 4.65 -8.20 -15.07
CA GLY A 185 3.89 -7.96 -16.28
C GLY A 185 3.56 -6.50 -16.51
N LYS A 186 2.63 -6.27 -17.44
CA LYS A 186 2.15 -4.94 -17.82
C LYS A 186 0.85 -4.60 -17.11
N PHE A 187 0.61 -3.32 -16.91
CA PHE A 187 -0.67 -2.81 -16.43
C PHE A 187 -1.16 -1.64 -17.26
N SER A 188 -2.48 -1.44 -17.26
CA SER A 188 -3.14 -0.22 -17.73
C SER A 188 -3.75 0.54 -16.56
N TRP A 189 -3.94 1.84 -16.74
CA TRP A 189 -4.57 2.70 -15.74
C TRP A 189 -5.70 3.49 -16.35
N LYS A 190 -6.91 3.32 -15.82
CA LYS A 190 -8.08 4.12 -16.21
C LYS A 190 -8.77 4.68 -14.98
N ASN A 191 -8.72 6.00 -14.83
CA ASN A 191 -9.24 6.74 -13.67
C ASN A 191 -8.56 6.33 -12.35
N ARG A 192 -9.08 5.29 -11.70
CA ARG A 192 -8.53 4.71 -10.46
C ARG A 192 -8.35 3.19 -10.53
N ILE A 193 -8.60 2.62 -11.70
CA ILE A 193 -8.56 1.18 -11.93
C ILE A 193 -7.22 0.84 -12.57
N LEU A 194 -6.44 0.00 -11.91
CA LEU A 194 -5.22 -0.59 -12.43
C LEU A 194 -5.54 -2.03 -12.84
N SER A 195 -5.57 -2.30 -14.14
CA SER A 195 -5.74 -3.65 -14.70
C SER A 195 -4.39 -4.21 -15.11
N PHE A 196 -4.14 -5.50 -14.91
CA PHE A 196 -2.81 -6.07 -15.18
C PHE A 196 -2.85 -7.50 -15.71
N ILE A 197 -1.79 -7.87 -16.43
CA ILE A 197 -1.53 -9.22 -16.92
C ILE A 197 -0.08 -9.56 -16.59
N PHE A 198 0.14 -10.72 -15.95
CA PHE A 198 1.50 -11.22 -15.74
C PHE A 198 2.00 -11.97 -16.97
N GLU A 199 3.26 -11.71 -17.30
CA GLU A 199 3.97 -12.22 -18.47
C GLU A 199 5.12 -13.13 -18.06
N ARG A 200 5.63 -12.96 -16.83
CA ARG A 200 6.84 -13.63 -16.36
C ARG A 200 6.70 -14.03 -14.90
N ILE A 201 7.15 -15.23 -14.58
CA ILE A 201 7.35 -15.71 -13.22
C ILE A 201 8.85 -15.87 -12.98
N ARG A 202 9.34 -15.41 -11.83
CA ARG A 202 10.70 -15.70 -11.36
C ARG A 202 10.65 -16.42 -10.03
N VAL A 203 11.34 -17.55 -9.94
CA VAL A 203 11.43 -18.37 -8.74
C VAL A 203 12.90 -18.46 -8.32
N LYS A 204 13.23 -17.99 -7.13
CA LYS A 204 14.54 -18.20 -6.52
C LYS A 204 14.41 -19.17 -5.37
N ILE A 205 15.34 -20.13 -5.30
CA ILE A 205 15.46 -21.09 -4.20
C ILE A 205 16.89 -21.03 -3.68
N GLY A 206 17.06 -20.63 -2.42
CA GLY A 206 18.35 -20.54 -1.74
C GLY A 206 19.41 -19.77 -2.55
N PRO A 207 20.65 -20.29 -2.65
CA PRO A 207 21.76 -19.60 -3.31
C PRO A 207 21.69 -19.66 -4.85
N PHE A 208 20.78 -20.45 -5.44
CA PHE A 208 20.73 -20.63 -6.88
C PHE A 208 20.26 -19.36 -7.60
N ASN A 209 20.65 -19.25 -8.88
CA ASN A 209 20.14 -18.20 -9.76
C ASN A 209 18.62 -18.36 -9.91
N PRO A 210 17.86 -17.24 -9.97
CA PRO A 210 16.42 -17.32 -10.19
C PRO A 210 16.10 -18.01 -11.51
N LEU A 211 15.18 -18.98 -11.48
CA LEU A 211 14.56 -19.55 -12.67
C LEU A 211 13.50 -18.57 -13.19
N GLU A 212 13.54 -18.27 -14.47
CA GLU A 212 12.56 -17.40 -15.14
C GLU A 212 11.70 -18.21 -16.11
N ILE A 213 10.39 -18.02 -16.02
CA ILE A 213 9.39 -18.71 -16.85
C ILE A 213 8.47 -17.66 -17.46
N GLY A 214 8.36 -17.63 -18.79
CA GLY A 214 7.37 -16.81 -19.50
C GLY A 214 5.99 -17.45 -19.48
N LEU A 215 4.94 -16.67 -19.23
CA LEU A 215 3.54 -17.13 -19.15
C LEU A 215 2.82 -17.24 -20.51
N GLY A 216 3.60 -17.32 -21.60
CA GLY A 216 3.12 -17.35 -22.98
C GLY A 216 2.64 -15.99 -23.48
N GLN A 217 2.76 -15.75 -24.79
CA GLN A 217 2.22 -14.56 -25.45
C GLN A 217 0.69 -14.65 -25.46
N LYS A 218 0.05 -14.23 -24.37
CA LYS A 218 -1.30 -13.68 -24.50
C LYS A 218 -1.12 -12.37 -25.24
N ASP A 219 -1.53 -12.36 -26.50
CA ASP A 219 -1.90 -11.22 -27.35
C ASP A 219 -1.40 -9.86 -26.82
N ASP A 220 -0.60 -9.11 -27.59
CA ASP A 220 0.04 -7.86 -27.14
C ASP A 220 -0.91 -6.75 -26.67
N ARG A 221 -2.23 -7.03 -26.66
CA ARG A 221 -3.30 -6.23 -26.08
C ARG A 221 -2.96 -5.64 -24.71
N GLU A 222 -3.51 -4.46 -24.49
CA GLU A 222 -3.48 -3.77 -23.21
C GLU A 222 -4.41 -4.47 -22.19
N PRO A 223 -4.02 -4.58 -20.90
CA PRO A 223 -4.90 -5.06 -19.85
C PRO A 223 -6.18 -4.22 -19.72
N ASN A 224 -7.29 -4.84 -19.35
CA ASN A 224 -8.55 -4.13 -19.12
C ASN A 224 -9.35 -4.72 -17.95
N THR A 225 -10.57 -4.26 -17.73
CA THR A 225 -11.39 -4.67 -16.57
C THR A 225 -11.86 -6.13 -16.62
N LYS A 226 -11.68 -6.84 -17.74
CA LYS A 226 -11.86 -8.31 -17.82
C LYS A 226 -10.69 -9.08 -17.21
N ASP A 227 -9.52 -8.46 -17.07
CA ASP A 227 -8.32 -9.01 -16.44
C ASP A 227 -8.35 -8.83 -14.91
N PRO A 228 -7.37 -9.33 -14.15
CA PRO A 228 -7.17 -8.91 -12.77
C PRO A 228 -7.00 -7.39 -12.65
N PHE A 229 -7.57 -6.79 -11.60
CA PHE A 229 -7.47 -5.36 -11.37
C PHE A 229 -7.54 -4.98 -9.89
N PHE A 230 -7.08 -3.76 -9.62
CA PHE A 230 -7.27 -3.02 -8.38
C PHE A 230 -8.05 -1.73 -8.64
N ILE A 231 -8.98 -1.39 -7.76
CA ILE A 231 -9.65 -0.09 -7.69
C ILE A 231 -9.04 0.67 -6.51
N TRP A 232 -8.21 1.65 -6.80
CA TRP A 232 -7.53 2.47 -5.80
C TRP A 232 -8.49 3.51 -5.25
N PHE A 233 -8.56 3.63 -3.93
CA PHE A 233 -9.40 4.64 -3.28
C PHE A 233 -8.63 5.52 -2.31
N TYR A 234 -7.36 5.20 -2.03
CA TYR A 234 -6.44 6.10 -1.33
C TYR A 234 -5.00 5.80 -1.70
N ILE A 235 -4.23 6.84 -2.00
CA ILE A 235 -2.78 6.76 -2.20
C ILE A 235 -2.18 8.07 -1.71
N ASP A 236 -1.17 7.99 -0.84
CA ASP A 236 -0.29 9.10 -0.50
C ASP A 236 1.17 8.65 -0.57
N GLU A 237 2.11 9.48 -0.11
CA GLU A 237 3.55 9.17 -0.18
C GLU A 237 3.98 8.01 0.74
N GLU A 238 3.18 7.61 1.73
CA GLU A 238 3.51 6.58 2.73
C GLU A 238 2.69 5.30 2.59
N ILE A 239 1.42 5.40 2.17
CA ILE A 239 0.50 4.26 2.12
C ILE A 239 -0.39 4.27 0.87
N ALA A 240 -0.90 3.09 0.54
CA ALA A 240 -1.86 2.94 -0.53
C ALA A 240 -2.92 1.90 -0.15
N VAL A 241 -4.15 2.09 -0.62
CA VAL A 241 -5.29 1.21 -0.32
C VAL A 241 -6.14 1.00 -1.58
N ALA A 242 -6.44 -0.26 -1.87
CA ALA A 242 -7.23 -0.63 -3.03
C ALA A 242 -8.15 -1.81 -2.78
N ARG A 243 -9.22 -1.87 -3.57
CA ARG A 243 -10.09 -3.03 -3.67
C ARG A 243 -9.69 -3.90 -4.86
N GLY A 244 -9.44 -5.18 -4.63
CA GLY A 244 -9.23 -6.15 -5.70
C GLY A 244 -10.53 -6.55 -6.39
N ARG A 245 -10.41 -7.20 -7.56
CA ARG A 245 -11.55 -7.70 -8.35
C ARG A 245 -12.56 -8.56 -7.56
N SER A 246 -12.10 -9.38 -6.62
CA SER A 246 -12.96 -10.23 -5.79
C SER A 246 -13.76 -9.45 -4.74
N GLY A 247 -13.47 -8.16 -4.57
CA GLY A 247 -14.12 -7.26 -3.62
C GLY A 247 -13.40 -7.11 -2.28
N GLY A 248 -12.34 -7.89 -2.03
CA GLY A 248 -11.47 -7.72 -0.87
C GLY A 248 -10.63 -6.43 -0.98
N THR A 249 -10.22 -5.89 0.17
CA THR A 249 -9.38 -4.69 0.25
C THR A 249 -7.96 -5.08 0.63
N ALA A 250 -6.97 -4.44 0.04
CA ALA A 250 -5.57 -4.58 0.38
C ALA A 250 -4.97 -3.21 0.73
N PHE A 251 -4.05 -3.23 1.69
CA PHE A 251 -3.41 -2.06 2.25
C PHE A 251 -1.90 -2.24 2.27
N TRP A 252 -1.20 -1.27 1.72
CA TRP A 252 0.25 -1.27 1.59
C TRP A 252 0.87 -0.07 2.29
N CYS A 253 2.12 -0.24 2.70
CA CYS A 253 3.01 0.87 3.01
C CYS A 253 4.11 0.97 1.97
N ARG A 254 4.62 2.17 1.74
CA ARG A 254 5.80 2.37 0.89
C ARG A 254 7.02 1.76 1.56
N CYS A 255 7.89 1.16 0.76
CA CYS A 255 9.18 0.67 1.22
C CYS A 255 10.27 0.98 0.20
N THR A 256 11.53 0.89 0.67
CA THR A 256 12.69 0.95 -0.21
C THR A 256 12.70 -0.24 -1.15
N ARG A 257 13.33 -0.07 -2.31
CA ARG A 257 13.46 -1.15 -3.29
C ARG A 257 14.10 -2.37 -2.65
N VAL A 258 13.41 -3.52 -2.73
CA VAL A 258 14.01 -4.81 -2.42
C VAL A 258 14.83 -5.20 -3.65
N THR A 259 16.15 -5.12 -3.55
CA THR A 259 17.05 -5.70 -4.56
C THR A 259 16.98 -7.21 -4.45
N THR A 260 16.48 -7.85 -5.50
CA THR A 260 16.50 -9.30 -5.70
C THR A 260 17.84 -9.80 -6.20
#